data_AF-A0AAU9QTT6-F1
#
_entry.id   AF-A0AAU9QTT6-F1
#
_cell.length_a   1.000
_cell.length_b   1.000
_cell.length_c   1.000
_cell.angle_alpha   90.00
_cell.angle_beta   90.00
_cell.angle_gamma   90.00
#
_symmetry.space_group_name_H-M   'P 1'
#
loop_
_entity.id
_entity.type
_entity.pdbx_description
1 polymer ?
#
loop_
_entity_poly.entity_id
_entity_poly.type
_entity_poly.pdbx_seq_one_letter_code
_entity_poly.pdbx_strand_id
1 'polypeptide(L)' 'MPSSDTVLITILEQPIKVKDEFGQIGMLVSMDSGRQNPFKLESLESDGATWYCRSIDAL' A
#
# COMPACT_ATOMS: atom_id res chain seq x y z
N MET A 1 14.27 24.62 13.44
CA MET A 1 13.47 23.50 14.00
C MET A 1 13.43 22.43 12.92
N PRO A 2 13.92 21.20 13.15
CA PRO A 2 13.54 20.10 12.26
C PRO A 2 12.14 19.68 12.70
N SER A 3 11.12 20.03 11.94
CA SER A 3 9.82 19.36 12.02
C SER A 3 10.08 17.90 11.71
N SER A 4 10.16 17.07 12.75
CA SER A 4 10.12 15.62 12.61
C SER A 4 8.69 15.28 12.25
N ASP A 5 8.38 15.41 10.96
CA ASP A 5 7.17 14.84 10.39
C ASP A 5 7.23 13.35 10.68
N THR A 6 6.47 12.94 11.70
CA THR A 6 6.44 11.56 12.15
C THR A 6 5.73 10.77 11.06
N VAL A 7 6.50 10.03 10.26
CA VAL A 7 5.97 9.18 9.20
C VAL A 7 5.16 8.06 9.85
N LEU A 8 3.84 8.09 9.67
CA LEU A 8 2.94 7.04 10.14
C LEU A 8 2.96 5.89 9.13
N ILE A 9 3.63 4.79 9.50
CA ILE A 9 3.56 3.52 8.77
C ILE A 9 2.49 2.67 9.45
N THR A 10 1.42 2.37 8.73
CA THR A 10 0.37 1.44 9.18
C THR A 10 0.60 0.09 8.53
N ILE A 11 0.88 -0.94 9.32
CA ILE A 11 0.96 -2.34 8.88
C ILE A 11 -0.39 -2.99 9.17
N LEU A 12 -0.99 -3.64 8.18
CA LEU A 12 -2.29 -4.29 8.34
C LEU A 12 -2.09 -5.73 8.83
N GLU A 13 -2.77 -6.11 9.92
CA GLU A 13 -2.74 -7.49 10.44
C GLU A 13 -3.42 -8.49 9.49
N GLN A 14 -4.45 -8.02 8.78
CA GLN A 14 -5.13 -8.77 7.73
C GLN A 14 -4.95 -8.01 6.41
N PRO A 15 -4.33 -8.63 5.40
CA PRO A 15 -4.21 -7.98 4.10
C PRO A 15 -5.60 -7.78 3.50
N ILE A 16 -5.86 -6.59 2.97
CA ILE A 16 -7.16 -6.23 2.38
C ILE A 16 -7.06 -6.34 0.87
N LYS A 17 -7.97 -7.08 0.23
CA LYS A 17 -8.02 -7.15 -1.23
C LYS A 17 -8.50 -5.81 -1.78
N VAL A 18 -7.68 -5.16 -2.61
CA VAL A 18 -7.96 -3.86 -3.21
C VAL A 18 -7.56 -3.83 -4.68
N LYS A 19 -8.01 -2.81 -5.39
CA LYS A 19 -7.66 -2.53 -6.78
C LYS A 19 -6.86 -1.23 -6.86
N ASP A 20 -5.75 -1.21 -7.58
CA ASP A 20 -4.92 -0.01 -7.75
C ASP A 20 -5.44 0.95 -8.84
N GLU A 21 -4.80 2.11 -8.99
CA GLU A 21 -5.13 3.11 -10.03
C GLU A 21 -5.01 2.62 -11.49
N PHE A 22 -4.28 1.53 -11.73
CA PHE A 22 -4.13 0.91 -13.06
C PHE A 22 -5.10 -0.25 -13.27
N GLY A 23 -5.89 -0.56 -12.25
CA GLY A 23 -6.86 -1.62 -12.22
C GLY A 23 -6.32 -3.01 -11.89
N GLN A 24 -5.06 -3.10 -11.45
CA GLN A 24 -4.48 -4.34 -10.94
C GLN A 24 -5.02 -4.64 -9.54
N ILE A 25 -5.23 -5.93 -9.25
CA ILE A 25 -5.77 -6.38 -7.97
C ILE A 25 -4.64 -6.96 -7.13
N GLY A 26 -4.55 -6.53 -5.88
CA GLY A 26 -3.55 -7.01 -4.93
C GLY A 26 -4.07 -6.99 -3.49
N MET A 27 -3.20 -7.36 -2.57
CA MET A 27 -3.44 -7.33 -1.14
C MET A 27 -2.72 -6.13 -0.54
N LEU A 28 -3.47 -5.20 0.05
CA LEU A 28 -2.90 -4.09 0.82
C LEU A 28 -2.27 -4.63 2.08
N VAL A 29 -0.95 -4.48 2.19
CA VAL A 29 -0.16 -4.98 3.32
C VAL A 29 0.37 -3.85 4.21
N SER A 30 0.62 -2.67 3.64
CA SER A 30 1.04 -1.51 4.43
C SER A 30 0.69 -0.18 3.76
N MET A 31 0.60 0.86 4.57
CA MET A 31 0.42 2.24 4.14
C MET A 31 1.46 3.15 4.79
N ASP A 32 2.12 3.99 3.99
CA ASP A 32 3.11 4.98 4.43
C ASP A 32 2.70 6.36 3.88
N SER A 33 2.08 7.18 4.72
CA SER A 33 1.57 8.51 4.34
C SER A 33 2.67 9.52 4.02
N GLY A 34 3.94 9.20 4.28
CA GLY A 34 5.09 10.05 3.95
C GLY A 34 5.63 9.85 2.53
N ARG A 35 5.12 8.87 1.78
CA ARG A 35 5.58 8.56 0.43
C ARG A 35 4.64 9.10 -0.64
N GLN A 36 5.21 9.39 -1.82
CA GLN A 36 4.45 9.75 -3.01
C GLN A 36 3.47 8.64 -3.44
N ASN A 37 3.85 7.38 -3.23
CA ASN A 37 3.02 6.20 -3.45
C ASN A 37 2.83 5.51 -2.08
N PRO A 38 1.77 5.88 -1.33
CA PRO A 38 1.64 5.51 0.06
C PRO A 38 1.20 4.05 0.26
N PHE A 39 0.59 3.40 -0.73
CA PHE A 39 0.04 2.07 -0.57
C PHE A 39 0.99 1.00 -1.11
N LYS A 40 1.33 0.02 -0.26
CA LYS A 40 2.08 -1.18 -0.66
C LYS A 40 1.12 -2.33 -0.87
N LEU A 41 1.13 -2.87 -2.07
CA LEU A 41 0.35 -4.03 -2.48
C LEU A 41 1.25 -5.24 -2.67
N GLU A 42 0.73 -6.41 -2.32
CA GLU A 42 1.30 -7.70 -2.64
C GLU A 42 0.42 -8.40 -3.69
N SER A 43 1.07 -9.06 -4.64
CA SER A 43 0.42 -9.84 -5.67
C SER A 43 -0.40 -10.96 -5.06
N LEU A 44 -1.56 -11.24 -5.65
CA LEU A 44 -2.29 -12.47 -5.36
C LEU A 44 -1.66 -13.69 -6.02
N GLU A 45 -0.74 -13.48 -6.95
CA GLU A 45 0.04 -14.54 -7.57
C GLU A 45 1.13 -15.02 -6.59
N SER A 46 1.44 -16.32 -6.59
CA SER A 46 2.44 -16.92 -5.67
C SER A 46 3.89 -16.49 -5.94
N ASP A 47 4.10 -15.42 -6.70
CA ASP A 47 5.42 -14.87 -7.03
C ASP A 47 5.96 -13.94 -5.94
N GLY A 48 5.11 -13.52 -4.99
CA GLY A 48 5.48 -12.58 -3.93
C GLY A 48 5.83 -11.20 -4.46
N ALA A 49 5.40 -10.85 -5.67
CA ALA A 49 5.66 -9.53 -6.22
C ALA A 49 4.94 -8.46 -5.41
N THR A 50 5.64 -7.37 -5.08
CA THR A 50 5.04 -6.22 -4.39
C THR A 50 5.23 -4.96 -5.22
N TRP A 51 4.22 -4.11 -5.25
CA TRP A 51 4.29 -2.80 -5.90
C TRP A 51 3.71 -1.70 -5.02
N TYR A 52 3.99 -0.45 -5.39
CA TYR A 52 3.49 0.73 -4.70
C TYR A 52 2.62 1.54 -5.63
N CYS A 53 1.49 2.03 -5.12
CA CYS A 53 0.52 2.81 -5.88
C CYS A 53 0.08 4.07 -5.11
N ARG A 54 -0.56 4.99 -5.82
CA ARG A 54 -1.05 6.28 -5.30
C ARG A 54 -2.47 6.22 -4.77
N SER A 55 -3.29 5.33 -5.29
CA SER A 55 -4.70 5.20 -5.01
C SER A 55 -5.10 3.74 -5.03
N ILE A 56 -6.04 3.41 -4.15
CA ILE A 56 -6.65 2.09 -4.07
C ILE A 56 -8.17 2.24 -3.95
N ASP A 57 -8.89 1.32 -4.57
CA ASP A 57 -10.32 1.13 -4.38
C ASP A 57 -10.57 -0.16 -3.60
N ALA A 58 -11.45 -0.08 -2.59
CA ALA A 58 -11.93 -1.25 -1.88
C ALA A 58 -12.81 -2.12 -2.80
N LEU A 59 -12.61 -3.44 -2.74
CA LEU A 59 -13.37 -4.44 -3.50
C LEU A 59 -14.36 -5.19 -2.62
#